data_AF-A0A1G2Y7L3-F1
#
_entry.id   AF-A0A1G2Y7L3-F1
#
_cell.length_a   1.000
_cell.length_b   1.000
_cell.length_c   1.000
_cell.angle_alpha   90.00
_cell.angle_beta   90.00
_cell.angle_gamma   90.00
#
_symmetry.space_group_name_H-M   'P 1'
#
loop_
_entity.id
_entity.type
_entity.pdbx_description
1 polymer ?
#
loop_
_entity_poly.entity_id
_entity_poly.type
_entity_poly.pdbx_seq_one_letter_code
_entity_poly.pdbx_strand_id
1 'polypeptide(L)'
;MNTSEKIGQPVDAGQETAPGITAVFISINDVAKMLNCSTRHVRRLADWGRIPKPVKLGAILRWVKADLERWATDGCPSSRKAGAK
;
A
#
# COMPACT_ATOMS: atom_id res chain seq x y z
N MET A 1 -23.62 20.95 -1.74
CA MET A 1 -22.58 19.91 -1.90
C MET A 1 -21.28 20.61 -2.24
N ASN A 2 -20.14 20.06 -1.77
CA ASN A 2 -18.76 20.57 -1.88
C ASN A 2 -18.27 21.15 -0.54
N THR A 3 -17.41 20.40 0.14
CA THR A 3 -16.75 20.84 1.37
C THR A 3 -15.29 20.38 1.36
N SER A 4 -14.42 21.39 1.42
CA SER A 4 -13.04 21.37 1.89
C SER A 4 -11.96 20.77 1.00
N GLU A 5 -11.44 21.64 0.14
CA GLU A 5 -10.04 22.07 0.21
C GLU A 5 -9.37 21.77 1.57
N LYS A 6 -8.34 20.91 1.54
CA LYS A 6 -7.25 20.90 2.50
C LYS A 6 -5.95 20.80 1.70
N ILE A 7 -5.26 21.94 1.68
CA ILE A 7 -3.93 22.19 1.17
C ILE A 7 -2.92 21.43 2.05
N GLY A 8 -1.93 20.76 1.43
CA GLY A 8 -0.68 20.39 2.10
C GLY A 8 -0.28 18.90 2.08
N GLN A 9 0.27 18.44 0.96
CA GLN A 9 1.65 17.91 0.93
C GLN A 9 2.28 18.25 -0.43
N PRO A 10 3.13 19.29 -0.52
CA PRO A 10 4.19 19.32 -1.52
C PRO A 10 5.26 18.30 -1.12
N VAL A 11 6.02 17.84 -2.10
CA VAL A 11 7.15 16.89 -2.02
C VAL A 11 6.77 15.39 -2.06
N ASP A 12 6.63 14.88 -3.28
CA ASP A 12 7.63 13.92 -3.77
C ASP A 12 7.76 14.21 -5.27
N ALA A 13 8.54 15.26 -5.57
CA ALA A 13 9.06 15.49 -6.91
C ALA A 13 9.70 14.19 -7.37
N GLY A 14 9.43 13.79 -8.61
CA GLY A 14 9.72 12.47 -9.14
C GLY A 14 10.94 11.79 -8.52
N GLN A 15 10.72 10.62 -7.92
CA GLN A 15 11.78 9.63 -7.85
C GLN A 15 12.01 9.08 -9.25
N GLU A 16 12.66 9.87 -10.09
CA GLU A 16 13.64 9.34 -11.02
C GLU A 16 14.75 8.75 -10.14
N THR A 17 14.52 7.50 -9.70
CA THR A 17 15.54 6.79 -8.96
C THR A 17 16.64 6.55 -9.98
N ALA A 18 17.81 7.14 -9.74
CA ALA A 18 19.03 6.78 -10.44
C ALA A 18 19.09 5.23 -10.56
N PRO A 19 19.50 4.67 -11.72
CA PRO A 19 19.56 3.22 -11.90
C PRO A 19 20.55 2.64 -10.88
N GLY A 20 20.03 2.02 -9.82
CA GLY A 20 20.87 1.38 -8.81
C GLY A 20 20.17 0.83 -7.58
N ILE A 21 19.07 1.44 -7.09
CA ILE A 21 18.39 0.96 -5.87
C ILE A 21 16.87 0.99 -6.03
N THR A 22 16.27 -0.17 -6.32
CA THR A 22 14.81 -0.35 -6.32
C THR A 22 14.31 -0.51 -4.89
N ALA A 23 13.43 0.37 -4.43
CA ALA A 23 12.84 0.28 -3.10
C ALA A 23 11.99 -1.00 -2.95
N VAL A 24 12.40 -1.90 -2.06
CA VAL A 24 11.70 -3.17 -1.77
C VAL A 24 10.38 -2.92 -1.03
N PHE A 25 10.34 -1.88 -0.19
CA PHE A 25 9.19 -1.52 0.64
C PHE A 25 8.54 -0.22 0.17
N ILE A 26 7.20 -0.21 0.10
CA ILE A 26 6.40 0.96 -0.26
C ILE A 26 5.52 1.43 0.90
N SER A 27 5.20 2.74 0.90
CA SER A 27 4.36 3.37 1.92
C SER A 27 2.88 3.09 1.68
N ILE A 28 2.05 3.33 2.69
CA ILE A 28 0.60 3.24 2.53
C ILE A 28 0.04 4.19 1.47
N ASN A 29 0.69 5.35 1.26
CA ASN A 29 0.29 6.31 0.24
C ASN A 29 0.55 5.75 -1.17
N ASP A 30 1.67 5.05 -1.35
CA ASP A 30 2.02 4.44 -2.63
C ASP A 30 1.11 3.25 -2.94
N VAL A 31 0.78 2.43 -1.93
CA VAL A 31 -0.22 1.36 -2.06
C VAL A 31 -1.59 1.94 -2.42
N ALA A 32 -1.99 3.04 -1.78
CA ALA A 32 -3.24 3.71 -2.06
C ALA A 32 -3.32 4.23 -3.51
N LYS A 33 -2.22 4.82 -4.02
CA LYS A 33 -2.09 5.23 -5.42
C LYS A 33 -2.15 4.02 -6.37
N MET A 34 -1.41 2.95 -6.07
CA MET A 34 -1.38 1.72 -6.88
C MET A 34 -2.76 1.08 -7.02
N LEU A 35 -3.56 1.10 -5.95
CA LEU A 35 -4.92 0.53 -5.93
C LEU A 35 -6.01 1.55 -6.27
N ASN A 36 -5.64 2.80 -6.58
CA ASN A 36 -6.54 3.92 -6.82
C ASN A 36 -7.65 4.07 -5.74
N CYS A 37 -7.27 3.97 -4.47
CA CYS A 37 -8.20 4.05 -3.34
C CYS A 37 -7.64 4.90 -2.20
N SER A 38 -8.46 5.24 -1.21
CA SER A 38 -7.99 6.02 -0.05
C SER A 38 -7.09 5.20 0.88
N THR A 39 -6.13 5.83 1.54
CA THR A 39 -5.26 5.17 2.55
C THR A 39 -6.07 4.53 3.68
N ARG A 40 -7.18 5.14 4.08
CA ARG A 40 -8.14 4.56 5.03
C ARG A 40 -8.73 3.24 4.52
N HIS A 41 -9.03 3.15 3.22
CA HIS A 41 -9.52 1.93 2.60
C HIS A 41 -8.43 0.84 2.59
N VAL A 42 -7.19 1.19 2.28
CA VAL A 42 -6.04 0.26 2.35
C VAL A 42 -5.89 -0.33 3.75
N ARG A 43 -5.97 0.49 4.82
CA ARG A 43 -5.95 -0.01 6.21
C ARG A 43 -7.07 -1.02 6.47
N ARG A 44 -8.30 -0.70 6.06
CA ARG A 44 -9.45 -1.61 6.21
C ARG A 44 -9.26 -2.91 5.43
N LEU A 45 -8.71 -2.87 4.23
CA LEU A 45 -8.40 -4.07 3.44
C LEU A 45 -7.37 -4.95 4.14
N ALA A 46 -6.35 -4.33 4.76
CA ALA A 46 -5.34 -5.04 5.55
C ALA A 46 -5.98 -5.70 6.79
N ASP A 47 -6.83 -4.97 7.50
CA ASP A 47 -7.57 -5.48 8.66
C ASP A 47 -8.49 -6.64 8.29
N TRP A 48 -9.13 -6.60 7.11
CA TRP A 48 -9.99 -7.65 6.59
C TRP A 48 -9.24 -8.86 5.98
N GLY A 49 -7.91 -8.78 5.86
CA GLY A 49 -7.10 -9.78 5.18
C GLY A 49 -7.46 -9.91 3.69
N ARG A 50 -7.76 -8.79 3.04
CA ARG A 50 -8.08 -8.71 1.60
C ARG A 50 -6.89 -8.26 0.76
N ILE A 51 -5.84 -7.75 1.40
CA ILE A 51 -4.56 -7.33 0.82
C ILE A 51 -3.42 -8.01 1.59
N PRO A 52 -2.24 -8.21 0.98
CA PRO A 52 -1.07 -8.73 1.68
C PRO A 52 -0.79 -8.01 3.00
N LYS A 53 -0.37 -8.79 4.01
CA LYS A 53 -0.11 -8.24 5.36
C LYS A 53 1.06 -7.24 5.30
N PRO A 54 0.92 -6.06 5.93
CA PRO A 54 2.03 -5.13 6.06
C PRO A 54 3.12 -5.69 6.98
N VAL A 55 4.36 -5.35 6.67
CA VAL A 55 5.51 -5.47 7.57
C VAL A 55 5.53 -4.26 8.49
N LYS A 56 5.55 -4.52 9.80
CA LYS A 56 5.57 -3.47 10.83
C LYS A 56 7.02 -3.11 11.16
N LEU A 57 7.44 -1.90 10.81
CA LEU A 57 8.73 -1.32 11.15
C LEU A 57 8.53 -0.28 12.26
N GLY A 58 8.52 -0.74 13.50
CA GLY A 58 8.19 0.07 14.67
C GLY A 58 6.74 0.58 14.62
N ALA A 59 6.57 1.91 14.50
CA ALA A 59 5.26 2.55 14.39
C ALA A 59 4.71 2.59 12.95
N ILE A 60 5.53 2.25 11.94
CA ILE A 60 5.20 2.42 10.54
C ILE A 60 4.84 1.07 9.91
N LEU A 61 3.83 1.07 9.04
CA LEU A 61 3.45 -0.08 8.22
C LEU A 61 4.03 0.09 6.82
N ARG A 62 4.71 -0.95 6.33
CA ARG A 62 5.29 -1.01 4.98
C ARG A 62 4.84 -2.26 4.26
N TRP A 63 4.66 -2.17 2.95
CA TRP A 63 4.35 -3.33 2.12
C TRP A 63 5.51 -3.65 1.21
N VAL A 64 5.77 -4.94 0.99
CA VAL A 64 6.72 -5.38 -0.03
C VAL A 64 6.10 -5.13 -1.40
N LYS A 65 6.78 -4.38 -2.26
CA LYS A 65 6.26 -4.03 -3.59
C LYS A 65 5.98 -5.27 -4.44
N ALA A 66 6.92 -6.20 -4.47
CA ALA A 66 6.82 -7.44 -5.24
C ALA A 66 5.62 -8.31 -4.83
N ASP A 67 5.28 -8.36 -3.54
CA ASP A 67 4.13 -9.13 -3.05
C ASP A 67 2.81 -8.51 -3.49
N LEU A 68 2.72 -7.18 -3.52
CA LEU A 68 1.53 -6.48 -4.00
C LEU A 68 1.35 -6.62 -5.50
N GLU A 69 2.42 -6.54 -6.28
CA GLU A 69 2.40 -6.75 -7.72
C GLU A 69 1.97 -8.19 -8.07
N ARG A 70 2.55 -9.18 -7.39
CA ARG A 70 2.13 -10.59 -7.51
C ARG A 70 0.67 -10.77 -7.14
N TRP A 71 0.26 -10.25 -5.99
CA TRP A 71 -1.13 -10.33 -5.54
C TRP A 71 -2.12 -9.69 -6.52
N ALA A 72 -1.77 -8.55 -7.10
CA ALA A 72 -2.59 -7.89 -8.11
C ALA A 72 -2.67 -8.73 -9.41
N THR A 73 -1.54 -9.32 -9.83
CA THR A 73 -1.47 -10.20 -11.01
C THR A 73 -2.26 -11.49 -10.81
N ASP A 74 -2.25 -12.04 -9.60
CA ASP A 74 -2.98 -13.26 -9.22
C ASP A 74 -4.51 -13.04 -9.09
N GLY A 75 -5.01 -11.84 -9.43
CA GLY A 75 -6.44 -11.53 -9.40
C GLY A 75 -6.97 -11.13 -8.02
N CYS A 76 -6.11 -10.53 -7.19
CA CYS A 76 -6.47 -10.00 -5.87
C CYS A 76 -7.07 -11.05 -4.91
N PRO A 77 -6.41 -12.21 -4.69
CA PRO A 77 -6.90 -13.24 -3.80
C PRO A 77 -6.99 -12.74 -2.34
N SER A 78 -7.88 -13.32 -1.55
CA SER A 78 -7.92 -12.99 -0.11
C SER A 78 -6.64 -13.43 0.58
N SER A 79 -5.98 -12.51 1.26
CA SER A 79 -4.84 -12.80 2.14
C SER A 79 -5.22 -13.31 3.54
N ARG A 80 -6.49 -13.66 3.76
CA ARG A 80 -6.95 -14.25 5.01
C ARG A 80 -6.40 -15.67 5.01
N LYS A 81 -5.37 -15.93 5.82
CA LYS A 81 -4.99 -17.32 6.11
C LYS A 81 -6.27 -18.00 6.60
N ALA A 82 -6.79 -18.96 5.81
CA ALA A 82 -7.80 -19.87 6.29
C ALA A 82 -7.26 -20.41 7.62
N GLY A 83 -8.03 -20.26 8.71
CA GLY A 83 -7.57 -20.59 10.05
C GLY A 83 -6.91 -21.98 10.02
N ALA A 84 -5.61 -22.02 10.26
CA ALA A 84 -4.93 -23.27 10.54
C ALA A 84 -5.52 -23.75 11.86
N LYS A 85 -6.37 -24.78 11.77
CA LYS A 85 -6.83 -25.57 12.89
C LYS A 85 -5.70 -26.50 13.33
#